data_AF-A0A928Z7E3-F1
#
_entry.id   AF-A0A928Z7E3-F1
#
_cell.length_a   1.000
_cell.length_b   1.000
_cell.length_c   1.000
_cell.angle_alpha   90.00
_cell.angle_beta   90.00
_cell.angle_gamma   90.00
#
_symmetry.space_group_name_H-M   'P 1'
#
loop_
_entity.id
_entity.type
_entity.pdbx_description
1 polymer ?
#
loop_
_entity_poly.entity_id
_entity_poly.type
_entity_poly.pdbx_seq_one_letter_code
_entity_poly.pdbx_strand_id
1 'polypeptide(L)'
;MAGTHSPAGETEPETSSQDFEKPDDSRSPEAATTKTNTPIEQIKDLGVRVNPQIEKVVKLASVQVVKDAIALLRHKRQTHQTLRNPAGFLVRAIENRWKPEPSTTSAPEGFGEWFEAARKAGIVIASTLDRATGQLWVFDRDGNRYLYEKMVARFPTRRFLE
;
A
#
# COMPACT_ATOMS: atom_id res chain seq x y z
N MET A 1 -48.48 18.65 62.48
CA MET A 1 -48.24 17.76 63.65
C MET A 1 -47.10 16.83 63.22
N ALA A 2 -45.84 17.19 63.51
CA ALA A 2 -45.05 16.73 64.67
C ALA A 2 -44.92 15.18 64.70
N GLY A 3 -43.75 14.53 64.74
CA GLY A 3 -42.37 14.97 64.99
C GLY A 3 -41.37 13.97 64.36
N THR A 4 -40.15 14.40 64.03
CA THR A 4 -38.89 14.11 64.79
C THR A 4 -38.72 12.66 65.22
N HIS A 5 -37.65 12.00 64.74
CA HIS A 5 -36.63 11.32 65.53
C HIS A 5 -35.47 10.88 64.57
N SER A 6 -34.34 11.58 64.64
CA SER A 6 -32.99 11.06 64.35
C SER A 6 -32.53 10.22 65.59
N PRO A 7 -31.36 9.53 65.65
CA PRO A 7 -30.15 9.63 64.81
C PRO A 7 -29.36 8.29 64.60
N ALA A 8 -28.15 8.45 64.04
CA ALA A 8 -26.91 7.70 64.33
C ALA A 8 -26.54 6.46 63.47
N GLY A 9 -25.27 6.46 63.05
CA GLY A 9 -24.57 5.44 62.26
C GLY A 9 -24.19 5.99 60.89
N GLU A 10 -23.23 6.93 60.74
CA GLU A 10 -21.80 6.79 61.05
C GLU A 10 -21.19 5.56 60.37
N THR A 11 -20.68 5.77 59.15
CA THR A 11 -19.35 5.33 58.68
C THR A 11 -19.13 5.87 57.25
N GLU A 12 -18.52 7.05 57.15
CA GLU A 12 -17.38 7.22 56.24
C GLU A 12 -16.23 6.35 56.81
N PRO A 13 -15.33 5.75 56.02
CA PRO A 13 -14.50 6.45 55.02
C PRO A 13 -14.31 5.55 53.75
N GLU A 14 -13.55 5.80 52.70
CA GLU A 14 -12.31 6.54 52.49
C GLU A 14 -12.31 7.07 51.06
N THR A 15 -11.83 8.30 50.95
CA THR A 15 -11.21 8.88 49.77
C THR A 15 -10.13 7.94 49.23
N SER A 16 -10.38 7.28 48.10
CA SER A 16 -9.31 6.70 47.30
C SER A 16 -9.19 7.48 46.00
N SER A 17 -8.52 8.63 46.12
CA SER A 17 -7.91 9.35 45.02
C SER A 17 -7.01 8.38 44.26
N GLN A 18 -7.46 7.89 43.10
CA GLN A 18 -6.56 7.30 42.13
C GLN A 18 -5.76 8.43 41.49
N ASP A 19 -4.61 8.66 42.12
CA ASP A 19 -3.39 9.18 41.55
C ASP A 19 -3.18 8.61 40.15
N PHE A 20 -3.55 9.37 39.12
CA PHE A 20 -3.05 9.14 37.78
C PHE A 20 -1.63 9.69 37.76
N GLU A 21 -0.69 8.82 38.14
CA GLU A 21 0.72 8.94 37.83
C GLU A 21 0.89 9.46 36.40
N LYS A 22 1.56 10.60 36.28
CA LYS A 22 2.28 10.95 35.05
C LYS A 22 3.43 9.96 34.90
N PRO A 23 3.51 9.19 33.80
CA PRO A 23 4.82 8.75 33.34
C PRO A 23 5.45 9.93 32.59
N ASP A 24 6.32 10.65 33.32
CA ASP A 24 7.52 11.22 32.71
C ASP A 24 8.40 10.03 32.27
N ASP A 25 8.15 9.52 31.07
CA ASP A 25 9.13 8.71 30.36
C ASP A 25 9.78 9.62 29.33
N SER A 26 10.74 10.39 29.84
CA SER A 26 11.89 10.90 29.10
C SER A 26 12.61 9.72 28.43
N ARG A 27 12.05 9.23 27.32
CA ARG A 27 12.73 8.37 26.37
C ARG A 27 12.56 8.95 24.99
N SER A 28 13.48 9.84 24.68
CA SER A 28 13.89 10.12 23.32
C SER A 28 14.10 8.78 22.58
N PRO A 29 13.29 8.40 21.58
CA PRO A 29 13.84 7.58 20.52
C PRO A 29 14.73 8.53 19.73
N GLU A 30 15.99 8.54 20.16
CA GLU A 30 17.11 8.24 19.28
C GLU A 30 16.77 8.46 17.81
N ALA A 31 17.38 9.51 17.25
CA ALA A 31 17.38 9.82 15.84
C ALA A 31 17.59 8.54 15.02
N ALA A 32 16.49 7.90 14.64
CA ALA A 32 16.44 7.08 13.47
C ALA A 32 16.78 8.05 12.34
N THR A 33 18.07 8.11 12.02
CA THR A 33 18.56 8.63 10.76
C THR A 33 18.17 7.60 9.69
N THR A 34 16.86 7.29 9.60
CA THR A 34 16.23 6.94 8.35
C THR A 34 16.58 8.10 7.44
N LYS A 35 17.57 7.87 6.57
CA LYS A 35 17.81 8.68 5.38
C LYS A 35 16.46 8.82 4.71
N THR A 36 15.76 9.89 5.04
CA THR A 36 14.49 10.25 4.43
C THR A 36 14.94 10.84 3.12
N ASN A 37 15.33 9.97 2.19
CA ASN A 37 15.75 10.34 0.85
C ASN A 37 14.59 11.16 0.32
N THR A 38 14.80 12.47 0.26
CA THR A 38 13.79 13.40 -0.21
C THR A 38 13.39 12.96 -1.61
N PRO A 39 12.14 13.21 -2.07
CA PRO A 39 11.75 12.85 -3.43
C PRO A 39 12.72 13.41 -4.48
N ILE A 40 13.34 14.56 -4.17
CA ILE A 40 14.42 15.18 -4.93
C ILE A 40 15.70 14.33 -4.97
N GLU A 41 16.15 13.77 -3.86
CA GLU A 41 17.29 12.84 -3.84
C GLU A 41 17.01 11.57 -4.64
N GLN A 42 15.80 11.02 -4.57
CA GLN A 42 15.42 9.85 -5.39
C GLN A 42 15.45 10.16 -6.89
N ILE A 43 15.11 11.39 -7.29
CA ILE A 43 15.20 11.84 -8.69
C ILE A 43 16.66 11.99 -9.12
N LYS A 44 17.54 12.50 -8.25
CA LYS A 44 18.98 12.61 -8.50
C LYS A 44 19.65 11.24 -8.63
N ASP A 45 19.29 10.29 -7.77
CA ASP A 45 19.73 8.88 -7.81
C ASP A 45 19.40 8.21 -9.16
N LEU A 46 18.27 8.60 -9.77
CA LEU A 46 17.88 8.14 -11.10
C LEU A 46 18.68 8.78 -12.24
N GLY A 47 19.67 9.62 -11.94
CA GLY A 47 20.49 10.33 -12.92
C GLY A 47 19.73 11.44 -13.65
N VAL A 48 18.59 11.88 -13.10
CA VAL A 48 17.83 13.01 -13.64
C VAL A 48 18.41 14.30 -13.09
N ARG A 49 18.82 15.20 -13.98
CA ARG A 49 19.22 16.55 -13.58
C ARG A 49 18.00 17.30 -13.06
N VAL A 50 17.96 17.55 -11.76
CA VAL A 50 16.93 18.38 -11.13
C VAL A 50 17.22 19.84 -11.49
N ASN A 51 16.31 20.44 -12.25
CA ASN A 51 16.29 21.87 -12.54
C ASN A 51 15.26 22.57 -11.62
N PRO A 52 15.31 23.91 -11.44
CA PRO A 52 14.38 24.62 -10.55
C PRO A 52 12.90 24.41 -10.91
N GLN A 53 12.61 24.10 -12.19
CA GLN A 53 11.27 23.72 -12.61
C GLN A 53 10.84 22.38 -11.98
N ILE A 54 11.63 21.31 -12.11
CA ILE A 54 11.35 20.01 -11.47
C ILE A 54 11.21 20.18 -9.96
N GLU A 55 12.09 20.96 -9.34
CA GLU A 55 12.03 21.19 -7.90
C GLU A 55 10.72 21.87 -7.49
N LYS A 56 10.26 22.85 -8.28
CA LYS A 56 8.95 23.48 -8.09
C LYS A 56 7.81 22.49 -8.27
N VAL A 57 7.82 21.67 -9.33
CA VAL A 57 6.74 20.71 -9.59
C VAL A 57 6.68 19.64 -8.48
N VAL A 58 7.83 19.17 -8.00
CA VAL A 58 7.94 18.19 -6.91
C VAL A 58 7.50 18.77 -5.57
N LYS A 59 7.84 20.04 -5.27
CA LYS A 59 7.40 20.73 -4.04
C LYS A 59 5.89 21.01 -4.03
N LEU A 60 5.30 21.27 -5.19
CA LEU A 60 3.87 21.54 -5.33
C LEU A 60 3.03 20.26 -5.40
N ALA A 61 3.62 19.15 -5.85
CA ALA A 61 2.95 17.87 -5.94
C ALA A 61 2.93 17.12 -4.60
N SER A 62 1.90 16.31 -4.38
CA SER A 62 1.84 15.42 -3.24
C SER A 62 2.96 14.36 -3.31
N VAL A 63 3.51 13.99 -2.16
CA VAL A 63 4.57 12.97 -2.04
C VAL A 63 4.22 11.69 -2.81
N GLN A 64 2.95 11.26 -2.76
CA GLN A 64 2.48 10.08 -3.48
C GLN A 64 2.62 10.21 -5.00
N VAL A 65 2.22 11.34 -5.58
CA VAL A 65 2.32 11.59 -7.04
C VAL A 65 3.77 11.56 -7.51
N VAL A 66 4.68 12.09 -6.69
CA VAL A 66 6.11 12.08 -7.01
C VAL A 66 6.67 10.65 -6.94
N LYS A 67 6.26 9.85 -5.96
CA LYS A 67 6.62 8.43 -5.86
C LYS A 67 6.10 7.63 -7.05
N ASP A 68 4.85 7.85 -7.46
CA ASP A 68 4.25 7.21 -8.63
C ASP A 68 5.00 7.56 -9.93
N ALA A 69 5.35 8.84 -10.11
CA ALA A 69 6.14 9.30 -11.25
C ALA A 69 7.57 8.71 -11.27
N ILE A 70 8.20 8.58 -10.10
CA ILE A 70 9.50 7.91 -9.93
C ILE A 70 9.40 6.42 -10.33
N ALA A 71 8.35 5.72 -9.87
CA ALA A 71 8.13 4.32 -10.19
C ALA A 71 7.96 4.10 -11.70
N LEU A 72 7.19 4.97 -12.37
CA LEU A 72 7.04 4.96 -13.82
C LEU A 72 8.35 5.20 -14.56
N LEU A 73 9.16 6.15 -14.10
CA LEU A 73 10.46 6.43 -14.71
C LEU A 73 11.41 5.24 -14.56
N ARG A 74 11.43 4.58 -13.39
CA ARG A 74 12.20 3.34 -13.18
C ARG A 74 11.75 2.24 -14.13
N HIS A 75 10.44 1.98 -14.19
CA HIS A 75 9.88 0.95 -15.05
C HIS A 75 10.23 1.21 -16.52
N LYS A 76 10.06 2.44 -17.01
CA LYS A 76 10.31 2.77 -18.41
C LYS A 76 11.79 2.69 -18.82
N ARG A 77 12.72 2.89 -17.89
CA ARG A 77 14.16 2.64 -18.12
C ARG A 77 14.50 1.15 -18.18
N GLN A 78 13.71 0.30 -17.52
CA GLN A 78 13.91 -1.15 -17.53
C GLN A 78 13.29 -1.81 -18.77
N THR A 79 12.15 -1.30 -19.26
CA THR A 79 11.40 -1.90 -20.38
C THR A 79 11.74 -1.35 -21.76
N HIS A 80 12.26 -0.12 -21.87
CA HIS A 80 12.59 0.51 -23.15
C HIS A 80 14.06 0.94 -23.23
N GLN A 81 14.62 0.88 -24.45
CA GLN A 81 15.92 1.50 -24.76
C GLN A 81 15.86 3.01 -24.50
N THR A 82 16.74 3.48 -23.62
CA THR A 82 17.19 4.85 -23.38
C THR A 82 16.11 5.94 -23.50
N LEU A 83 15.55 6.36 -22.35
CA LEU A 83 14.73 7.56 -22.26
C LEU A 83 15.54 8.81 -22.70
N ARG A 84 15.20 9.37 -23.86
CA ARG A 84 15.88 10.57 -24.42
C ARG A 84 15.78 11.79 -23.50
N ASN A 85 14.69 11.92 -22.75
CA ASN A 85 14.47 13.04 -21.82
C ASN A 85 13.77 12.57 -20.52
N PRO A 86 14.53 12.07 -19.54
CA PRO A 86 13.96 11.56 -18.29
C PRO A 86 13.42 12.68 -17.39
N ALA A 87 14.00 13.88 -17.48
CA ALA A 87 13.53 15.09 -16.79
C ALA A 87 12.12 15.51 -17.26
N GLY A 88 11.95 15.64 -18.58
CA GLY A 88 10.65 15.98 -19.17
C GLY A 88 9.59 14.90 -18.96
N PHE A 89 9.99 13.62 -18.95
CA PHE A 89 9.09 12.52 -18.62
C PHE A 89 8.58 12.62 -17.18
N LEU A 90 9.47 12.87 -16.22
CA LEU A 90 9.11 12.99 -14.82
C LEU A 90 8.13 14.16 -14.58
N VAL A 91 8.43 15.33 -15.16
CA VAL A 91 7.54 16.51 -15.06
C VAL A 91 6.15 16.16 -15.61
N ARG A 92 6.08 15.56 -16.80
CA ARG A 92 4.80 15.14 -17.39
C ARG A 92 4.08 14.10 -16.53
N ALA A 93 4.80 13.13 -15.97
CA ALA A 93 4.20 12.11 -15.11
C ALA A 93 3.62 12.72 -13.83
N ILE A 94 4.27 13.73 -13.24
CA ILE A 94 3.77 14.45 -12.06
C ILE A 94 2.57 15.33 -12.44
N GLU A 95 2.67 16.12 -13.51
CA GLU A 95 1.59 17.02 -13.97
C GLU A 95 0.33 16.25 -14.36
N ASN A 96 0.48 15.12 -15.06
CA ASN A 96 -0.63 14.28 -15.49
C ASN A 96 -1.02 13.22 -14.46
N ARG A 97 -0.37 13.19 -13.30
CA ARG A 97 -0.60 12.21 -12.21
C ARG A 97 -0.64 10.76 -12.72
N TRP A 98 0.30 10.41 -13.60
CA TRP A 98 0.40 9.06 -14.11
C TRP A 98 0.66 8.09 -12.97
N LYS A 99 -0.05 6.97 -12.98
CA LYS A 99 0.11 5.91 -12.00
C LYS A 99 0.96 4.79 -12.58
N PRO A 100 1.92 4.23 -11.82
CA PRO A 100 2.56 2.99 -12.22
C PRO A 100 1.48 1.92 -12.34
N GLU A 101 1.44 1.26 -13.50
CA GLU A 101 0.71 0.00 -13.63
C GLU A 101 1.21 -0.95 -12.52
N PRO A 102 0.34 -1.71 -11.85
CA PRO A 102 0.76 -2.62 -10.80
C PRO A 102 1.74 -3.63 -11.39
N SER A 103 3.03 -3.46 -11.08
CA SER A 103 4.09 -4.36 -11.51
C SER A 103 4.06 -5.61 -10.65
N THR A 104 3.02 -6.44 -10.80
CA THR A 104 3.00 -7.80 -10.27
C THR A 104 3.81 -8.69 -11.22
N THR A 105 5.14 -8.61 -11.13
CA THR A 105 6.06 -9.58 -11.75
C THR A 105 5.95 -10.96 -11.09
N SER A 106 5.25 -11.04 -9.96
CA SER A 106 4.94 -12.26 -9.22
C SER A 106 3.43 -12.46 -9.18
N ALA A 107 3.00 -13.72 -9.19
CA ALA A 107 1.62 -14.06 -8.92
C ALA A 107 1.20 -13.49 -7.54
N PRO A 108 -0.03 -12.98 -7.41
CA PRO A 108 -0.53 -12.43 -6.16
C PRO A 108 -0.54 -13.51 -5.07
N GLU A 109 -0.43 -13.06 -3.81
CA GLU A 109 -0.47 -13.96 -2.66
C GLU A 109 -1.78 -14.77 -2.64
N GLY A 110 -1.68 -16.06 -2.30
CA GLY A 110 -2.82 -16.98 -2.35
C GLY A 110 -3.19 -17.51 -3.74
N PHE A 111 -2.57 -17.02 -4.82
CA PHE A 111 -2.84 -17.53 -6.18
C PHE A 111 -2.59 -19.03 -6.29
N GLY A 112 -1.47 -19.53 -5.76
CA GLY A 112 -1.10 -20.94 -5.86
C GLY A 112 -2.14 -21.87 -5.23
N GLU A 113 -2.58 -21.53 -4.01
CA GLU A 113 -3.60 -22.30 -3.28
C GLU A 113 -4.95 -22.28 -4.01
N TRP A 114 -5.38 -21.10 -4.47
CA TRP A 114 -6.60 -20.96 -5.24
C TRP A 114 -6.53 -21.72 -6.58
N PHE A 115 -5.41 -21.62 -7.29
CA PHE A 115 -5.24 -22.21 -8.62
C PHE A 115 -5.22 -23.73 -8.55
N GLU A 116 -4.55 -24.31 -7.55
CA GLU A 116 -4.58 -25.75 -7.28
C GLU A 116 -6.00 -26.24 -6.98
N ALA A 117 -6.73 -25.54 -6.10
CA ALA A 117 -8.10 -25.90 -5.76
C ALA A 117 -9.05 -25.78 -6.96
N ALA A 118 -8.97 -24.69 -7.71
CA ALA A 118 -9.75 -24.45 -8.92
C ALA A 118 -9.40 -25.45 -10.04
N ARG A 119 -8.14 -25.85 -10.16
CA ARG A 119 -7.69 -26.86 -11.13
C ARG A 119 -8.20 -28.25 -10.76
N LYS A 120 -8.15 -28.62 -9.48
CA LYS A 120 -8.71 -29.88 -8.96
C LYS A 120 -10.23 -29.96 -9.16
N ALA A 121 -10.93 -28.83 -9.03
CA ALA A 121 -12.36 -28.72 -9.30
C ALA A 121 -12.71 -28.63 -10.80
N GLY A 122 -11.71 -28.62 -11.70
CA GLY A 122 -11.93 -28.54 -13.15
C GLY A 122 -12.43 -27.18 -13.65
N ILE A 123 -12.23 -26.11 -12.86
CA ILE A 123 -12.62 -24.74 -13.21
C ILE A 123 -11.54 -24.06 -14.04
N VAL A 124 -10.26 -24.35 -13.78
CA VAL A 124 -9.14 -23.81 -14.55
C VAL A 124 -8.22 -24.91 -15.03
N ILE A 125 -7.59 -24.68 -16.19
CA ILE A 125 -6.66 -25.62 -16.81
C ILE A 125 -5.22 -25.07 -16.86
N ALA A 126 -5.09 -23.75 -16.93
CA ALA A 126 -3.80 -23.08 -17.08
C ALA A 126 -3.86 -21.66 -16.53
N SER A 127 -2.69 -21.06 -16.34
CA SER A 127 -2.53 -19.65 -16.03
C SER A 127 -1.35 -19.06 -16.79
N THR A 128 -1.42 -17.78 -17.14
CA THR A 128 -0.29 -17.04 -17.71
C THR A 128 -0.16 -15.68 -17.04
N LEU A 129 1.06 -15.34 -16.64
CA LEU A 129 1.39 -14.01 -16.15
C LEU A 129 1.89 -13.18 -17.33
N ASP A 130 1.12 -12.19 -17.73
CA ASP A 130 1.52 -11.29 -18.79
C ASP A 130 2.63 -10.36 -18.27
N ARG A 131 3.85 -10.52 -18.77
CA ARG A 131 5.02 -9.76 -18.29
C ARG A 131 5.02 -8.29 -18.72
N ALA A 132 4.20 -7.91 -19.69
CA ALA A 132 4.09 -6.53 -20.16
C ALA A 132 3.14 -5.71 -19.26
N THR A 133 2.04 -6.33 -18.81
CA THR A 133 0.99 -5.70 -18.01
C THR A 133 1.02 -6.10 -16.53
N GLY A 134 1.79 -7.13 -16.16
CA GLY A 134 1.79 -7.70 -14.82
C GLY A 134 0.48 -8.42 -14.45
N GLN A 135 -0.43 -8.60 -15.42
CA GLN A 135 -1.74 -9.19 -15.18
C GLN A 135 -1.69 -10.71 -15.23
N LEU A 136 -2.29 -11.34 -14.22
CA LEU A 136 -2.42 -12.79 -14.17
C LEU A 136 -3.74 -13.21 -14.82
N TRP A 137 -3.61 -13.99 -15.89
CA TRP A 137 -4.73 -14.57 -16.62
C TRP A 137 -4.84 -16.04 -16.29
N VAL A 138 -6.07 -16.52 -16.21
CA VAL A 138 -6.43 -17.92 -15.96
C VAL A 138 -7.32 -18.41 -17.08
N PHE A 139 -7.12 -19.66 -17.48
CA PHE A 139 -7.87 -20.29 -18.56
C PHE A 139 -8.84 -21.28 -17.96
N ASP A 140 -10.11 -21.15 -18.34
CA ASP A 140 -11.16 -22.11 -18.02
C ASP A 140 -11.04 -23.37 -18.89
N ARG A 141 -11.73 -24.46 -18.53
CA ARG A 141 -11.78 -25.71 -19.31
C ARG A 141 -12.20 -25.52 -20.76
N ASP A 142 -13.03 -24.50 -21.03
CA ASP A 142 -13.49 -24.14 -22.36
C ASP A 142 -12.43 -23.32 -23.15
N GLY A 143 -11.23 -23.12 -22.58
CA GLY A 143 -10.14 -22.34 -23.20
C GLY A 143 -10.31 -20.83 -23.09
N ASN A 144 -11.37 -20.36 -22.43
CA ASN A 144 -11.65 -18.94 -22.22
C ASN A 144 -10.67 -18.34 -21.22
N ARG A 145 -10.11 -17.17 -21.55
CA ARG A 145 -9.19 -16.43 -20.68
C ARG A 145 -9.93 -15.41 -19.80
N TYR A 146 -9.60 -15.38 -18.51
CA TYR A 146 -10.14 -14.43 -17.54
C TYR A 146 -9.01 -13.86 -16.67
N LEU A 147 -9.18 -12.64 -16.19
CA LEU A 147 -8.31 -12.09 -15.14
C LEU A 147 -8.50 -12.88 -13.84
N TYR A 148 -7.40 -13.20 -13.17
CA TYR A 148 -7.39 -13.90 -11.89
C TYR A 148 -8.36 -13.26 -10.88
N GLU A 149 -8.31 -11.94 -10.71
CA GLU A 149 -9.20 -11.21 -9.79
C GLU A 149 -10.69 -11.45 -10.08
N LYS A 150 -11.06 -11.51 -11.36
CA LYS A 150 -12.46 -11.79 -11.77
C LYS A 150 -12.85 -13.24 -11.47
N MET A 151 -11.92 -14.17 -11.62
CA MET A 151 -12.18 -15.60 -11.39
C MET A 151 -12.24 -15.93 -9.90
N VAL A 152 -11.39 -15.33 -9.07
CA VAL A 152 -11.47 -15.46 -7.61
C VAL A 152 -12.77 -14.90 -7.07
N ALA A 153 -13.22 -13.74 -7.58
CA ALA A 153 -14.51 -13.18 -7.18
C ALA A 153 -15.69 -14.11 -7.51
N ARG A 154 -15.57 -14.89 -8.59
CA ARG A 154 -16.60 -15.86 -9.01
C ARG A 154 -16.50 -17.21 -8.30
N PHE A 155 -15.28 -17.64 -7.98
CA PHE A 155 -14.96 -18.92 -7.37
C PHE A 155 -13.98 -18.74 -6.21
N PRO A 156 -14.40 -18.20 -5.07
CA PRO A 156 -13.50 -17.99 -3.93
C PRO A 156 -13.06 -19.33 -3.32
N THR A 157 -11.86 -19.37 -2.72
CA THR A 157 -11.23 -20.60 -2.22
C THR A 157 -12.08 -21.38 -1.21
N ARG A 158 -12.90 -20.67 -0.40
CA ARG A 158 -13.85 -21.28 0.55
C ARG A 158 -14.83 -22.26 -0.10
N ARG A 159 -15.09 -22.11 -1.39
CA ARG A 159 -16.07 -22.90 -2.14
C ARG A 159 -15.54 -24.26 -2.61
N PHE A 160 -14.24 -24.54 -2.39
CA PHE A 160 -13.60 -25.82 -2.74
C PHE A 160 -13.41 -26.75 -1.53
N LEU A 161 -13.82 -26.32 -0.34
CA LEU A 161 -13.65 -27.03 0.94
C LEU A 161 -14.94 -27.75 1.41
N GLU A 162 -15.97 -27.82 0.57
CA GLU A 162 -17.22 -28.56 0.82
C GLU A 162 -17.24 -29.91 0.07
#